data_AF-A0A499UPX4-F1
#
_entry.id   AF-A0A499UPX4-F1
#
_cell.length_a   1.000
_cell.length_b   1.000
_cell.length_c   1.000
_cell.angle_alpha   90.00
_cell.angle_beta   90.00
_cell.angle_gamma   90.00
#
_symmetry.space_group_name_H-M   'P 1'
#
loop_
_entity.id
_entity.type
_entity.pdbx_description
1 polymer ?
#
loop_
_entity_poly.entity_id
_entity_poly.type
_entity_poly.pdbx_seq_one_letter_code
_entity_poly.pdbx_strand_id
1 'polypeptide(L)'
;MTTRTSDSGPRRRALLAATALAALGVGSAQPKAVAAPAARRVRLTLPAPTGPYRVGTVSHRLVDQDRPDPWVASRPSRELMVSVRYPARDVERYPRAAQLLPGEAAGFDRLNNFGGVPQGRVDWAATRTFAHQGAPPARARRGAARPVLLYSPGVGDPRSLGTTLTDELASRGYVVICVDHTYDGSAVEFPDGRVETSRLPEEYERAKREGTVVELLRKTCAVRVADLRFVLDRLDALAPMPLDRSAIGAFGQSAGGFAALQAMHDDRRIAAAVNLDGVLAYVEGTRTPALSPRSPRTGWTVPC
;
A
#
# COMPACT_ATOMS: atom_id res chain seq x y z
N MET A 1 78.61 6.83 -47.22
CA MET A 1 79.43 7.85 -47.90
C MET A 1 78.55 9.09 -48.08
N THR A 2 78.96 10.23 -47.49
CA THR A 2 78.46 11.63 -47.67
C THR A 2 77.00 11.97 -47.28
N THR A 3 76.74 12.60 -46.11
CA THR A 3 76.65 14.07 -45.77
C THR A 3 75.34 14.75 -46.25
N ARG A 4 74.55 15.46 -45.41
CA ARG A 4 74.70 16.79 -44.75
C ARG A 4 73.60 16.95 -43.67
N THR A 5 73.81 17.41 -42.41
CA THR A 5 74.02 18.78 -41.87
C THR A 5 72.97 19.80 -42.33
N SER A 6 72.38 20.73 -41.56
CA SER A 6 72.41 21.28 -40.19
C SER A 6 71.20 22.24 -40.12
N ASP A 7 70.63 22.65 -38.99
CA ASP A 7 71.02 23.85 -38.20
C ASP A 7 69.99 23.96 -37.03
N SER A 8 70.34 23.86 -35.75
CA SER A 8 71.05 24.79 -34.85
C SER A 8 70.20 25.97 -34.35
N GLY A 9 70.04 26.00 -33.03
CA GLY A 9 69.48 27.09 -32.22
C GLY A 9 70.01 26.92 -30.79
N PRO A 10 70.79 27.87 -30.24
CA PRO A 10 71.67 27.59 -29.10
C PRO A 10 71.02 27.76 -27.74
N ARG A 11 71.49 26.90 -26.82
CA ARG A 11 71.42 27.05 -25.37
C ARG A 11 72.39 28.15 -24.92
N ARG A 12 72.05 28.93 -23.89
CA ARG A 12 72.78 29.02 -22.59
C ARG A 12 72.34 30.21 -21.72
N ARG A 13 72.04 29.85 -20.45
CA ARG A 13 72.49 30.48 -19.19
C ARG A 13 71.98 31.88 -18.84
N ALA A 14 71.08 31.93 -17.86
CA ALA A 14 70.98 32.96 -16.84
C ALA A 14 70.94 32.23 -15.47
N LEU A 15 72.02 32.30 -14.69
CA LEU A 15 72.26 33.21 -13.56
C LEU A 15 71.44 32.87 -12.30
N LEU A 16 72.17 32.49 -11.24
CA LEU A 16 71.71 32.35 -9.86
C LEU A 16 71.42 33.74 -9.27
N ALA A 17 70.27 33.89 -8.62
CA ALA A 17 70.08 34.85 -7.53
C ALA A 17 68.96 34.32 -6.60
N ALA A 18 69.31 34.12 -5.33
CA ALA A 18 68.42 33.67 -4.28
C ALA A 18 67.42 34.76 -3.88
N THR A 19 66.16 34.38 -3.65
CA THR A 19 65.25 35.07 -2.74
C THR A 19 64.31 34.05 -2.11
N ALA A 20 64.39 33.92 -0.79
CA ALA A 20 63.42 33.20 0.01
C ALA A 20 62.15 34.04 0.09
N LEU A 21 61.02 33.52 -0.40
CA LEU A 21 59.69 34.02 -0.04
C LEU A 21 58.96 32.91 0.72
N ALA A 22 58.67 33.20 1.99
CA ALA A 22 57.75 32.43 2.79
C ALA A 22 56.37 32.41 2.11
N ALA A 23 55.95 31.24 1.64
CA ALA A 23 54.58 31.04 1.21
C ALA A 23 53.69 30.97 2.47
N LEU A 24 53.02 32.10 2.76
CA LEU A 24 51.84 32.11 3.61
C LEU A 24 50.84 31.11 3.02
N GLY A 25 50.65 29.99 3.70
CA GLY A 25 49.60 29.03 3.36
C GLY A 25 48.24 29.72 3.50
N VAL A 26 47.69 30.19 2.39
CA VAL A 26 46.27 30.54 2.32
C VAL A 26 45.54 29.21 2.31
N GLY A 27 45.19 28.73 3.50
CA GLY A 27 44.25 27.64 3.64
C GLY A 27 42.95 28.05 2.96
N SER A 28 42.69 27.49 1.78
CA SER A 28 41.38 27.56 1.16
C SER A 28 40.45 26.72 2.03
N ALA A 29 39.86 27.35 3.04
CA ALA A 29 38.74 26.79 3.76
C ALA A 29 37.63 26.60 2.72
N GLN A 30 37.50 25.37 2.19
CA GLN A 30 36.31 25.00 1.46
C GLN A 30 35.14 25.31 2.39
N PRO A 31 34.16 26.13 1.98
CA PRO A 31 33.00 26.37 2.81
C PRO A 31 32.37 25.00 3.06
N LYS A 32 32.34 24.57 4.34
CA LYS A 32 31.55 23.44 4.77
C LYS A 32 30.16 23.68 4.20
N ALA A 33 29.74 22.85 3.26
CA ALA A 33 28.37 22.88 2.75
C ALA A 33 27.46 22.75 3.97
N VAL A 34 26.85 23.86 4.37
CA VAL A 34 25.82 23.86 5.39
C VAL A 34 24.69 23.09 4.75
N ALA A 35 24.49 21.85 5.17
CA ALA A 35 23.37 21.05 4.73
C ALA A 35 22.11 21.90 4.92
N ALA A 36 21.42 22.23 3.83
CA ALA A 36 20.17 22.94 3.91
C ALA A 36 19.28 22.19 4.92
N PRO A 37 18.61 22.87 5.86
CA PRO A 37 17.76 22.21 6.83
C PRO A 37 16.75 21.36 6.05
N ALA A 38 16.72 20.05 6.32
CA ALA A 38 15.80 19.14 5.66
C ALA A 38 14.39 19.73 5.78
N ALA A 39 13.75 20.01 4.64
CA ALA A 39 12.44 20.64 4.63
C ALA A 39 11.49 19.85 5.55
N ARG A 40 10.86 20.54 6.50
CA ARG A 40 9.99 19.91 7.49
C ARG A 40 8.88 19.13 6.78
N ARG A 41 8.87 17.81 6.95
CA ARG A 41 7.85 16.92 6.36
C ARG A 41 6.47 17.21 6.95
N VAL A 42 5.45 17.09 6.11
CA VAL A 42 4.04 17.20 6.51
C VAL A 42 3.66 15.96 7.33
N ARG A 43 2.95 16.17 8.44
CA ARG A 43 2.38 15.09 9.26
C ARG A 43 0.86 15.12 9.11
N LEU A 44 0.29 14.00 8.71
CA LEU A 44 -1.15 13.88 8.54
C LEU A 44 -1.81 13.41 9.84
N THR A 45 -3.05 13.85 10.03
CA THR A 45 -3.95 13.34 11.07
C THR A 45 -5.18 12.76 10.41
N LEU A 46 -5.72 11.70 11.00
CA LEU A 46 -6.97 11.09 10.56
C LEU A 46 -8.13 11.66 11.39
N PRO A 47 -9.37 11.66 10.88
CA PRO A 47 -10.54 11.99 11.69
C PRO A 47 -10.82 10.90 12.73
N ALA A 48 -11.39 11.30 13.87
CA ALA A 48 -11.76 10.38 14.93
C ALA A 48 -13.01 9.55 14.55
N PRO A 49 -13.04 8.25 14.87
CA PRO A 49 -14.25 7.45 14.77
C PRO A 49 -15.36 8.02 15.67
N THR A 50 -16.61 7.87 15.21
CA THR A 50 -17.80 8.45 15.86
C THR A 50 -18.66 7.43 16.60
N GLY A 51 -18.34 6.13 16.46
CA GLY A 51 -19.07 5.07 17.14
C GLY A 51 -18.81 4.98 18.65
N PRO A 52 -19.63 4.21 19.38
CA PRO A 52 -19.56 4.13 20.84
C PRO A 52 -18.38 3.31 21.36
N TYR A 53 -17.73 2.49 20.52
CA TYR A 53 -16.61 1.66 20.93
C TYR A 53 -15.27 2.33 20.63
N ARG A 54 -14.31 2.17 21.54
CA ARG A 54 -12.90 2.37 21.20
C ARG A 54 -12.45 1.28 20.23
N VAL A 55 -11.35 1.50 19.52
CA VAL A 55 -10.87 0.58 18.48
C VAL A 55 -9.58 -0.09 18.93
N GLY A 56 -9.56 -1.42 18.91
CA GLY A 56 -8.36 -2.24 19.05
C GLY A 56 -7.87 -2.72 17.70
N THR A 57 -6.59 -3.07 17.62
CA THR A 57 -6.03 -3.70 16.43
C THR A 57 -4.98 -4.76 16.77
N VAL A 58 -4.90 -5.77 15.92
CA VAL A 58 -3.82 -6.75 15.84
C VAL A 58 -3.47 -6.99 14.37
N SER A 59 -2.29 -7.53 14.09
CA SER A 59 -1.90 -7.93 12.74
C SER A 59 -1.41 -9.37 12.73
N HIS A 60 -1.68 -10.08 11.63
CA HIS A 60 -1.29 -11.47 11.44
C HIS A 60 -0.62 -11.66 10.09
N ARG A 61 0.42 -12.50 10.06
CA ARG A 61 0.95 -13.09 8.84
C ARG A 61 0.18 -14.36 8.56
N LEU A 62 -0.38 -14.48 7.36
CA LEU A 62 -0.99 -15.71 6.87
C LEU A 62 -0.14 -16.26 5.73
N VAL A 63 0.04 -17.59 5.73
CA VAL A 63 0.79 -18.30 4.69
C VAL A 63 -0.09 -19.40 4.13
N ASP A 64 -0.45 -19.27 2.86
CA ASP A 64 -1.16 -20.27 2.08
C ASP A 64 -0.13 -21.19 1.42
N GLN A 65 0.06 -22.37 2.01
CA GLN A 65 1.05 -23.35 1.55
C GLN A 65 0.63 -24.06 0.27
N ASP A 66 -0.66 -24.00 -0.07
CA ASP A 66 -1.23 -24.74 -1.20
C ASP A 66 -1.24 -23.90 -2.49
N ARG A 67 -0.99 -22.58 -2.37
CA ARG A 67 -0.90 -21.66 -3.50
C ARG A 67 0.50 -21.07 -3.64
N PRO A 68 1.21 -21.33 -4.76
CA PRO A 68 2.38 -20.54 -5.14
C PRO A 68 2.05 -19.05 -5.28
N ASP A 69 3.05 -18.19 -5.08
CA ASP A 69 2.81 -16.76 -5.28
C ASP A 69 2.58 -16.45 -6.77
N PRO A 70 1.49 -15.73 -7.11
CA PRO A 70 1.11 -15.49 -8.50
C PRO A 70 1.95 -14.41 -9.21
N TRP A 71 2.78 -13.66 -8.47
CA TRP A 71 3.62 -12.59 -8.99
C TRP A 71 5.10 -12.95 -8.99
N VAL A 72 5.54 -13.81 -8.05
CA VAL A 72 6.94 -14.20 -7.90
C VAL A 72 7.08 -15.73 -7.91
N ALA A 73 7.41 -16.30 -9.05
CA ALA A 73 7.47 -17.76 -9.26
C ALA A 73 8.44 -18.51 -8.33
N SER A 74 9.47 -17.86 -7.80
CA SER A 74 10.40 -18.46 -6.85
C SER A 74 9.84 -18.58 -5.43
N ARG A 75 8.66 -18.02 -5.14
CA ARG A 75 7.96 -18.15 -3.86
C ARG A 75 6.94 -19.30 -3.96
N PRO A 76 7.18 -20.42 -3.24
CA PRO A 76 6.32 -21.60 -3.34
C PRO A 76 4.97 -21.44 -2.63
N SER A 77 4.82 -20.40 -1.81
CA SER A 77 3.64 -20.17 -0.97
C SER A 77 3.21 -18.71 -1.04
N ARG A 78 1.90 -18.46 -1.00
CA ARG A 78 1.29 -17.13 -1.03
C ARG A 78 1.18 -16.59 0.39
N GLU A 79 1.85 -15.46 0.65
CA GLU A 79 1.87 -14.83 1.96
C GLU A 79 1.05 -13.54 1.97
N LEU A 80 0.25 -13.34 3.02
CA LEU A 80 -0.55 -12.15 3.22
C LEU A 80 -0.28 -11.56 4.60
N MET A 81 -0.32 -10.24 4.69
CA MET A 81 -0.41 -9.54 5.97
C MET A 81 -1.82 -8.99 6.13
N VAL A 82 -2.45 -9.30 7.26
CA VAL A 82 -3.78 -8.80 7.60
C VAL A 82 -3.75 -7.99 8.88
N SER A 83 -4.58 -6.94 8.95
CA SER A 83 -4.85 -6.22 10.19
C SER A 83 -6.32 -6.41 10.56
N VAL A 84 -6.58 -6.71 11.83
CA VAL A 84 -7.93 -6.85 12.37
C VAL A 84 -8.24 -5.63 13.20
N ARG A 85 -9.22 -4.81 12.78
CA ARG A 85 -9.81 -3.73 13.58
C ARG A 85 -11.03 -4.29 14.31
N TYR A 86 -11.14 -4.04 15.62
CA TYR A 86 -12.23 -4.58 16.42
C TYR A 86 -12.65 -3.62 17.55
N PRO A 87 -13.87 -3.76 18.09
CA PRO A 87 -14.30 -2.98 19.24
C PRO A 87 -13.46 -3.34 20.46
N ALA A 88 -12.84 -2.36 21.11
CA ALA A 88 -12.03 -2.53 22.31
C ALA A 88 -12.77 -2.09 23.58
N ARG A 89 -12.48 -2.75 24.70
CA ARG A 89 -13.02 -2.42 26.02
C ARG A 89 -12.35 -1.19 26.63
N ASP A 90 -11.04 -1.11 26.48
CA ASP A 90 -10.17 -0.11 27.07
C ASP A 90 -8.94 0.07 26.17
N VAL A 91 -8.41 1.28 26.10
CA VAL A 91 -7.29 1.66 25.23
C VAL A 91 -6.23 2.52 25.93
N GLU A 92 -6.46 2.98 27.16
CA GLU A 92 -5.63 4.02 27.79
C GLU A 92 -4.16 3.60 27.94
N ARG A 93 -3.92 2.33 28.28
CA ARG A 93 -2.57 1.76 28.44
C ARG A 93 -1.98 1.15 27.16
N TYR A 94 -2.66 1.27 26.04
CA TYR A 94 -2.28 0.63 24.79
C TYR A 94 -1.79 1.65 23.76
N PRO A 95 -0.70 1.39 23.04
CA PRO A 95 -0.17 2.36 22.09
C PRO A 95 -1.07 2.47 20.86
N ARG A 96 -1.27 3.70 20.38
CA ARG A 96 -1.92 3.93 19.08
C ARG A 96 -1.09 3.32 17.96
N ALA A 97 -1.74 2.59 17.06
CA ALA A 97 -1.09 2.02 15.90
C ALA A 97 -0.66 3.10 14.90
N ALA A 98 0.52 2.92 14.30
CA ALA A 98 0.89 3.64 13.08
C ALA A 98 -0.08 3.26 11.95
N GLN A 99 -0.37 4.21 11.05
CA GLN A 99 -1.13 3.89 9.84
C GLN A 99 -0.30 3.00 8.92
N LEU A 100 0.94 3.39 8.65
CA LEU A 100 1.90 2.63 7.86
C LEU A 100 3.11 2.32 8.73
N LEU A 101 3.61 1.09 8.65
CA LEU A 101 4.92 0.71 9.17
C LEU A 101 6.04 1.40 8.36
N PRO A 102 7.28 1.52 8.87
CA PRO A 102 8.34 2.27 8.19
C PRO A 102 8.62 1.81 6.75
N GLY A 103 8.64 0.51 6.49
CA GLY A 103 8.83 -0.09 5.17
C GLY A 103 7.62 0.12 4.25
N GLU A 104 6.41 -0.06 4.77
CA GLU A 104 5.15 0.25 4.07
C GLU A 104 5.12 1.73 3.66
N ALA A 105 5.46 2.64 4.58
CA ALA A 105 5.53 4.08 4.36
C ALA A 105 6.55 4.46 3.27
N ALA A 106 7.73 3.83 3.27
CA ALA A 106 8.74 4.08 2.25
C ALA A 106 8.29 3.58 0.86
N GLY A 107 7.61 2.43 0.78
CA GLY A 107 7.05 1.93 -0.46
C GLY A 107 5.91 2.80 -0.99
N PHE A 108 5.01 3.22 -0.09
CA PHE A 108 3.92 4.13 -0.42
C PHE A 108 4.44 5.50 -0.90
N ASP A 109 5.44 6.07 -0.24
CA ASP A 109 6.04 7.35 -0.66
C ASP A 109 6.63 7.30 -2.09
N ARG A 110 7.14 6.13 -2.51
CA ARG A 110 7.67 5.92 -3.87
C ARG A 110 6.59 5.70 -4.93
N LEU A 111 5.49 5.03 -4.58
CA LEU A 111 4.51 4.51 -5.55
C LEU A 111 3.12 5.15 -5.46
N ASN A 112 2.85 5.99 -4.46
CA ASN A 112 1.57 6.67 -4.38
C ASN A 112 1.32 7.52 -5.64
N ASN A 113 0.06 7.57 -6.04
CA ASN A 113 -0.40 8.27 -7.24
C ASN A 113 -1.15 9.57 -6.90
N PHE A 114 -0.93 10.11 -5.69
CA PHE A 114 -1.59 11.34 -5.27
C PHE A 114 -1.00 12.53 -6.03
N GLY A 115 -1.82 13.10 -6.92
CA GLY A 115 -1.45 14.29 -7.68
C GLY A 115 -0.99 15.42 -6.75
N GLY A 116 0.20 15.96 -7.01
CA GLY A 116 0.73 17.10 -6.26
C GLY A 116 1.38 16.76 -4.91
N VAL A 117 1.63 15.48 -4.60
CA VAL A 117 2.39 15.07 -3.40
C VAL A 117 3.74 14.48 -3.81
N PRO A 118 4.82 15.29 -3.84
CA PRO A 118 6.15 14.77 -4.17
C PRO A 118 6.67 13.80 -3.11
N GLN A 119 7.48 12.84 -3.54
CA GLN A 119 8.19 11.91 -2.67
C GLN A 119 8.95 12.66 -1.56
N GLY A 120 8.91 12.13 -0.34
CA GLY A 120 9.66 12.64 0.81
C GLY A 120 9.08 13.89 1.45
N ARG A 121 7.94 14.41 0.95
CA ARG A 121 7.26 15.60 1.51
C ARG A 121 6.35 15.27 2.67
N VAL A 122 5.84 14.05 2.75
CA VAL A 122 4.95 13.58 3.83
C VAL A 122 5.69 12.55 4.68
N ASP A 123 5.57 12.68 5.99
CA ASP A 123 6.05 11.69 6.95
C ASP A 123 4.95 10.65 7.19
N TRP A 124 4.77 9.76 6.21
CA TRP A 124 3.69 8.76 6.23
C TRP A 124 3.74 7.84 7.46
N ALA A 125 4.94 7.49 7.92
CA ALA A 125 5.15 6.65 9.11
C ALA A 125 4.80 7.38 10.43
N ALA A 126 4.71 8.71 10.42
CA ALA A 126 4.30 9.48 11.59
C ALA A 126 2.77 9.51 11.80
N THR A 127 1.97 9.18 10.79
CA THR A 127 0.52 9.19 10.93
C THR A 127 0.05 8.08 11.87
N ARG A 128 -0.86 8.42 12.77
CA ARG A 128 -1.42 7.53 13.79
C ARG A 128 -2.91 7.30 13.55
N THR A 129 -3.33 6.05 13.70
CA THR A 129 -4.73 5.62 13.61
C THR A 129 -5.44 5.82 14.94
N PHE A 130 -6.77 5.64 15.00
CA PHE A 130 -7.48 5.62 16.29
C PHE A 130 -7.57 4.22 16.90
N ALA A 131 -7.02 3.22 16.22
CA ALA A 131 -6.87 1.87 16.74
C ALA A 131 -5.64 1.75 17.68
N HIS A 132 -5.78 0.95 18.73
CA HIS A 132 -4.74 0.69 19.71
C HIS A 132 -4.25 -0.76 19.64
N GLN A 133 -2.94 -0.94 19.56
CA GLN A 133 -2.32 -2.25 19.38
C GLN A 133 -2.57 -3.14 20.60
N GLY A 134 -3.11 -4.34 20.39
CA GLY A 134 -3.33 -5.35 21.43
C GLY A 134 -4.33 -4.96 22.53
N ALA A 135 -5.14 -3.92 22.31
CA ALA A 135 -6.17 -3.50 23.26
C ALA A 135 -7.19 -4.64 23.50
N PRO A 136 -7.65 -4.87 24.74
CA PRO A 136 -8.52 -6.00 25.03
C PRO A 136 -9.86 -5.84 24.30
N PRO A 137 -10.38 -6.91 23.69
CA PRO A 137 -11.65 -6.89 22.97
C PRO A 137 -12.81 -6.46 23.89
N ALA A 138 -13.72 -5.65 23.35
CA ALA A 138 -14.96 -5.30 24.03
C ALA A 138 -15.77 -6.57 24.29
N ARG A 139 -16.30 -6.70 25.52
CA ARG A 139 -17.20 -7.81 25.85
C ARG A 139 -18.47 -7.68 25.00
N ALA A 140 -18.90 -8.78 24.40
CA ALA A 140 -20.19 -8.84 23.76
C ALA A 140 -21.30 -8.64 24.79
N ARG A 141 -22.38 -7.95 24.40
CA ARG A 141 -23.62 -8.00 25.19
C ARG A 141 -24.13 -9.44 25.11
N ARG A 142 -24.29 -10.11 26.26
CA ARG A 142 -24.82 -11.48 26.38
C ARG A 142 -24.12 -12.54 25.50
N GLY A 143 -22.81 -12.42 25.28
CA GLY A 143 -22.06 -13.42 24.51
C GLY A 143 -22.29 -13.39 22.99
N ALA A 144 -22.97 -12.38 22.45
CA ALA A 144 -23.23 -12.25 21.02
C ALA A 144 -21.94 -12.12 20.19
N ALA A 145 -21.81 -12.92 19.15
CA ALA A 145 -20.70 -12.83 18.21
C ALA A 145 -20.79 -11.54 17.37
N ARG A 146 -19.65 -11.07 16.82
CA ARG A 146 -19.61 -9.81 16.06
C ARG A 146 -19.69 -10.05 14.54
N PRO A 147 -20.44 -9.24 13.79
CA PRO A 147 -20.40 -9.30 12.33
C PRO A 147 -19.00 -8.97 11.81
N VAL A 148 -18.62 -9.62 10.72
CA VAL A 148 -17.28 -9.55 10.12
C VAL A 148 -17.34 -8.84 8.78
N LEU A 149 -16.40 -7.94 8.53
CA LEU A 149 -16.23 -7.29 7.24
C LEU A 149 -14.81 -7.52 6.74
N LEU A 150 -14.66 -8.04 5.52
CA LEU A 150 -13.38 -8.06 4.82
C LEU A 150 -13.19 -6.73 4.09
N TYR A 151 -12.02 -6.13 4.22
CA TYR A 151 -11.62 -4.96 3.45
C TYR A 151 -10.47 -5.31 2.50
N SER A 152 -10.70 -5.08 1.21
CA SER A 152 -9.67 -5.12 0.16
C SER A 152 -9.36 -3.70 -0.32
N PRO A 153 -8.10 -3.25 -0.33
CA PRO A 153 -7.72 -1.93 -0.83
C PRO A 153 -7.79 -1.85 -2.36
N GLY A 154 -7.56 -0.66 -2.93
CA GLY A 154 -7.34 -0.49 -4.37
C GLY A 154 -6.09 -1.21 -4.87
N VAL A 155 -5.92 -1.24 -6.19
CA VAL A 155 -4.71 -1.78 -6.84
C VAL A 155 -3.50 -0.89 -6.52
N GLY A 156 -2.40 -1.48 -6.05
CA GLY A 156 -1.22 -0.72 -5.62
C GLY A 156 -1.33 -0.08 -4.23
N ASP A 157 -2.52 -0.08 -3.63
CA ASP A 157 -2.76 0.53 -2.32
C ASP A 157 -2.51 -0.46 -1.17
N PRO A 158 -1.89 -0.02 -0.06
CA PRO A 158 -1.79 -0.84 1.13
C PRO A 158 -3.15 -0.90 1.87
N ARG A 159 -3.38 -1.98 2.63
CA ARG A 159 -4.57 -2.18 3.48
C ARG A 159 -4.83 -1.00 4.41
N SER A 160 -3.78 -0.27 4.78
CA SER A 160 -3.82 0.87 5.67
C SER A 160 -4.45 2.14 5.10
N LEU A 161 -4.66 2.24 3.77
CA LEU A 161 -5.39 3.37 3.19
C LEU A 161 -6.88 3.37 3.55
N GLY A 162 -7.44 2.21 3.92
CA GLY A 162 -8.81 2.10 4.41
C GLY A 162 -9.00 2.53 5.87
N THR A 163 -7.93 2.93 6.58
CA THR A 163 -7.92 3.07 8.05
C THR A 163 -9.11 3.83 8.60
N THR A 164 -9.41 5.02 8.08
CA THR A 164 -10.51 5.87 8.57
C THR A 164 -11.85 5.12 8.56
N LEU A 165 -12.18 4.46 7.46
CA LEU A 165 -13.43 3.73 7.32
C LEU A 165 -13.43 2.46 8.17
N THR A 166 -12.30 1.75 8.23
CA THR A 166 -12.19 0.50 9.00
C THR A 166 -12.24 0.75 10.51
N ASP A 167 -11.65 1.85 11.00
CA ASP A 167 -11.73 2.28 12.40
C ASP A 167 -13.15 2.75 12.73
N GLU A 168 -13.81 3.48 11.81
CA GLU A 168 -15.21 3.89 11.96
C GLU A 168 -16.15 2.68 12.09
N LEU A 169 -16.03 1.68 11.21
CA LEU A 169 -16.83 0.45 11.28
C LEU A 169 -16.54 -0.35 12.56
N ALA A 170 -15.28 -0.47 12.96
CA ALA A 170 -14.94 -1.12 14.22
C ALA A 170 -15.52 -0.38 15.43
N SER A 171 -15.49 0.95 15.44
CA SER A 171 -16.11 1.77 16.49
C SER A 171 -17.63 1.59 16.60
N ARG A 172 -18.27 1.09 15.54
CA ARG A 172 -19.71 0.77 15.47
C ARG A 172 -20.04 -0.67 15.85
N GLY A 173 -19.04 -1.51 16.13
CA GLY A 173 -19.24 -2.87 16.63
C GLY A 173 -18.90 -3.99 15.66
N TYR A 174 -18.36 -3.69 14.48
CA TYR A 174 -17.90 -4.69 13.50
C TYR A 174 -16.47 -5.16 13.80
N VAL A 175 -16.14 -6.39 13.39
CA VAL A 175 -14.74 -6.81 13.23
C VAL A 175 -14.38 -6.63 11.76
N VAL A 176 -13.36 -5.83 11.47
CA VAL A 176 -12.94 -5.53 10.10
C VAL A 176 -11.56 -6.12 9.86
N ILE A 177 -11.42 -6.97 8.84
CA ILE A 177 -10.18 -7.63 8.46
C ILE A 177 -9.66 -6.99 7.18
N CYS A 178 -8.60 -6.20 7.30
CA CYS A 178 -7.97 -5.48 6.21
C CYS A 178 -6.85 -6.33 5.62
N VAL A 179 -6.87 -6.56 4.31
CA VAL A 179 -5.95 -7.50 3.63
C VAL A 179 -4.95 -6.75 2.78
N ASP A 180 -3.65 -6.98 3.01
CA ASP A 180 -2.63 -6.67 2.01
C ASP A 180 -2.48 -7.83 1.04
N HIS A 181 -2.57 -7.51 -0.24
CA HIS A 181 -2.24 -8.42 -1.32
C HIS A 181 -0.76 -8.24 -1.65
N THR A 182 0.12 -9.12 -1.13
CA THR A 182 1.58 -9.02 -1.33
C THR A 182 1.94 -8.94 -2.81
N TYR A 183 2.90 -8.09 -3.16
CA TYR A 183 3.31 -7.75 -4.53
C TYR A 183 2.27 -7.00 -5.38
N ASP A 184 1.04 -6.83 -4.92
CA ASP A 184 0.07 -5.89 -5.50
C ASP A 184 0.24 -4.52 -4.85
N GLY A 185 0.04 -4.45 -3.53
CA GLY A 185 0.20 -3.22 -2.74
C GLY A 185 1.61 -2.64 -2.84
N SER A 186 1.72 -1.31 -2.69
CA SER A 186 2.97 -0.55 -2.85
C SER A 186 4.17 -1.15 -2.08
N ALA A 187 3.96 -1.50 -0.81
CA ALA A 187 4.85 -2.33 -0.03
C ALA A 187 4.11 -3.02 1.12
N VAL A 188 4.54 -4.23 1.46
CA VAL A 188 4.05 -5.02 2.59
C VAL A 188 5.22 -5.35 3.50
N GLU A 189 5.13 -4.96 4.76
CA GLU A 189 6.15 -5.25 5.78
C GLU A 189 5.71 -6.43 6.66
N PHE A 190 6.59 -7.42 6.78
CA PHE A 190 6.38 -8.64 7.53
C PHE A 190 7.02 -8.56 8.94
N PRO A 191 6.61 -9.41 9.89
CA PRO A 191 7.12 -9.36 11.28
C PRO A 191 8.63 -9.59 11.44
N ASP A 192 9.27 -10.21 10.45
CA ASP A 192 10.72 -10.43 10.38
C ASP A 192 11.48 -9.21 9.84
N GLY A 193 10.79 -8.09 9.56
CA GLY A 193 11.35 -6.88 8.98
C GLY A 193 11.51 -6.93 7.45
N ARG A 194 11.12 -8.03 6.81
CA ARG A 194 11.13 -8.14 5.35
C ARG A 194 10.06 -7.23 4.76
N VAL A 195 10.44 -6.48 3.72
CA VAL A 195 9.53 -5.61 2.98
C VAL A 195 9.46 -6.09 1.54
N GLU A 196 8.29 -6.53 1.12
CA GLU A 196 8.02 -6.93 -0.27
C GLU A 196 7.34 -5.77 -1.01
N THR A 197 7.87 -5.40 -2.17
CA THR A 197 7.38 -4.24 -2.95
C THR A 197 6.53 -4.67 -4.14
N SER A 198 5.65 -3.79 -4.61
CA SER A 198 4.76 -4.07 -5.75
C SER A 198 5.52 -4.54 -7.01
N ARG A 199 4.95 -5.53 -7.69
CA ARG A 199 5.35 -5.97 -9.05
C ARG A 199 4.47 -5.35 -10.13
N LEU A 200 3.35 -4.73 -9.76
CA LEU A 200 2.38 -4.24 -10.72
C LEU A 200 2.89 -3.19 -11.71
N PRO A 201 3.82 -2.27 -11.37
CA PRO A 201 4.39 -1.37 -12.37
C PRO A 201 5.08 -2.12 -13.52
N GLU A 202 5.90 -3.13 -13.20
CA GLU A 202 6.61 -3.94 -14.19
C GLU A 202 5.64 -4.82 -15.00
N GLU A 203 4.67 -5.44 -14.31
CA GLU A 203 3.62 -6.26 -14.93
C GLU A 203 2.75 -5.44 -15.90
N TYR A 204 2.38 -4.21 -15.51
CA TYR A 204 1.56 -3.33 -16.32
C TYR A 204 2.29 -2.84 -17.57
N GLU A 205 3.55 -2.43 -17.43
CA GLU A 205 4.35 -2.03 -18.59
C GLU A 205 4.59 -3.20 -19.55
N ARG A 206 4.76 -4.43 -19.04
CA ARG A 206 4.81 -5.63 -19.87
C ARG A 206 3.48 -5.87 -20.58
N ALA A 207 2.38 -5.86 -19.84
CA ALA A 207 1.05 -6.10 -20.38
C ALA A 207 0.68 -5.07 -21.47
N LYS A 208 1.06 -3.80 -21.30
CA LYS A 208 0.86 -2.78 -22.34
C LYS A 208 1.65 -3.05 -23.61
N ARG A 209 2.93 -3.45 -23.50
CA ARG A 209 3.74 -3.81 -24.68
C ARG A 209 3.20 -5.02 -25.41
N GLU A 210 2.64 -5.97 -24.68
CA GLU A 210 2.12 -7.23 -25.21
C GLU A 210 0.64 -7.17 -25.62
N GLY A 211 -0.07 -6.07 -25.30
CA GLY A 211 -1.51 -5.95 -25.54
C GLY A 211 -2.37 -6.84 -24.64
N THR A 212 -1.90 -7.15 -23.43
CA THR A 212 -2.51 -8.11 -22.48
C THR A 212 -2.98 -7.45 -21.17
N VAL A 213 -3.31 -6.16 -21.22
CA VAL A 213 -3.75 -5.40 -20.02
C VAL A 213 -5.01 -6.01 -19.41
N VAL A 214 -5.95 -6.47 -20.24
CA VAL A 214 -7.19 -7.08 -19.77
C VAL A 214 -6.91 -8.38 -19.02
N GLU A 215 -5.98 -9.19 -19.47
CA GLU A 215 -5.51 -10.42 -18.83
C GLU A 215 -4.86 -10.12 -17.47
N LEU A 216 -4.05 -9.05 -17.39
CA LEU A 216 -3.50 -8.59 -16.11
C LEU A 216 -4.60 -8.18 -15.14
N LEU A 217 -5.61 -7.42 -15.59
CA LEU A 217 -6.75 -7.02 -14.74
C LEU A 217 -7.54 -8.24 -14.23
N ARG A 218 -7.78 -9.22 -15.10
CA ARG A 218 -8.42 -10.50 -14.71
C ARG A 218 -7.59 -11.26 -13.69
N LYS A 219 -6.27 -11.38 -13.93
CA LYS A 219 -5.32 -12.02 -13.00
C LYS A 219 -5.35 -11.33 -11.64
N THR A 220 -5.23 -10.00 -11.59
CA THR A 220 -5.26 -9.22 -10.35
C THR A 220 -6.56 -9.46 -9.56
N CYS A 221 -7.71 -9.43 -10.23
CA CYS A 221 -9.00 -9.72 -9.57
C CYS A 221 -9.05 -11.16 -9.04
N ALA A 222 -8.68 -12.15 -9.85
CA ALA A 222 -8.68 -13.55 -9.45
C ALA A 222 -7.76 -13.82 -8.24
N VAL A 223 -6.56 -13.23 -8.22
CA VAL A 223 -5.64 -13.31 -7.07
C VAL A 223 -6.26 -12.74 -5.81
N ARG A 224 -6.90 -11.56 -5.91
CA ARG A 224 -7.55 -10.91 -4.76
C ARG A 224 -8.73 -11.72 -4.23
N VAL A 225 -9.56 -12.28 -5.10
CA VAL A 225 -10.66 -13.17 -4.71
C VAL A 225 -10.13 -14.40 -3.98
N ALA A 226 -9.08 -15.04 -4.50
CA ALA A 226 -8.45 -16.19 -3.85
C ALA A 226 -7.88 -15.82 -2.47
N ASP A 227 -7.22 -14.66 -2.35
CA ASP A 227 -6.70 -14.15 -1.08
C ASP A 227 -7.82 -13.88 -0.05
N LEU A 228 -8.93 -13.27 -0.47
CA LEU A 228 -10.09 -13.04 0.42
C LEU A 228 -10.71 -14.35 0.91
N ARG A 229 -10.86 -15.34 0.03
CA ARG A 229 -11.36 -16.67 0.40
C ARG A 229 -10.44 -17.38 1.38
N PHE A 230 -9.13 -17.29 1.16
CA PHE A 230 -8.15 -17.84 2.09
C PHE A 230 -8.22 -17.16 3.47
N VAL A 231 -8.43 -15.84 3.52
CA VAL A 231 -8.66 -15.13 4.79
C VAL A 231 -9.94 -15.61 5.48
N LEU A 232 -11.02 -15.86 4.73
CA LEU A 232 -12.26 -16.45 5.28
C LEU A 232 -12.02 -17.82 5.93
N ASP A 233 -11.14 -18.64 5.36
CA ASP A 233 -10.80 -19.96 5.90
C ASP A 233 -10.04 -19.86 7.23
N ARG A 234 -9.44 -18.70 7.53
CA ARG A 234 -8.61 -18.48 8.72
C ARG A 234 -9.26 -17.59 9.79
N LEU A 235 -10.54 -17.23 9.64
CA LEU A 235 -11.22 -16.26 10.52
C LEU A 235 -11.04 -16.50 12.03
N ASP A 236 -11.15 -17.76 12.49
CA ASP A 236 -11.02 -18.08 13.93
C ASP A 236 -9.65 -17.78 14.51
N ALA A 237 -8.60 -17.85 13.68
CA ALA A 237 -7.23 -17.60 14.12
C ALA A 237 -6.89 -16.10 14.14
N LEU A 238 -7.75 -15.25 13.57
CA LEU A 238 -7.48 -13.82 13.37
C LEU A 238 -8.09 -12.93 14.45
N ALA A 239 -9.34 -13.19 14.83
CA ALA A 239 -10.05 -12.26 15.72
C ALA A 239 -9.84 -12.62 17.20
N PRO A 240 -9.56 -11.64 18.07
CA PRO A 240 -9.45 -11.88 19.51
C PRO A 240 -10.82 -12.04 20.20
N MET A 241 -11.90 -12.26 19.44
CA MET A 241 -13.27 -12.33 19.95
C MET A 241 -14.16 -13.23 19.07
N PRO A 242 -15.30 -13.73 19.59
CA PRO A 242 -16.24 -14.51 18.80
C PRO A 242 -16.79 -13.76 17.58
N LEU A 243 -16.79 -14.43 16.44
CA LEU A 243 -17.25 -13.90 15.15
C LEU A 243 -18.58 -14.53 14.73
N ASP A 244 -19.49 -13.71 14.23
CA ASP A 244 -20.76 -14.16 13.67
C ASP A 244 -20.55 -14.57 12.22
N ARG A 245 -20.49 -15.88 11.98
CA ARG A 245 -20.28 -16.46 10.64
C ARG A 245 -21.48 -16.32 9.72
N SER A 246 -22.66 -16.05 10.27
CA SER A 246 -23.86 -15.78 9.47
C SER A 246 -23.90 -14.34 8.96
N ALA A 247 -23.04 -13.46 9.49
CA ALA A 247 -23.00 -12.04 9.18
C ALA A 247 -21.59 -11.63 8.71
N ILE A 248 -21.20 -12.13 7.54
CA ILE A 248 -19.94 -11.79 6.87
C ILE A 248 -20.25 -10.91 5.64
N GLY A 249 -19.58 -9.76 5.56
CA GLY A 249 -19.59 -8.91 4.37
C GLY A 249 -18.19 -8.65 3.84
N ALA A 250 -18.10 -8.10 2.63
CA ALA A 250 -16.84 -7.66 2.02
C ALA A 250 -16.98 -6.27 1.41
N PHE A 251 -15.94 -5.46 1.43
CA PHE A 251 -15.96 -4.17 0.76
C PHE A 251 -14.56 -3.75 0.33
N GLY A 252 -14.49 -2.80 -0.59
CA GLY A 252 -13.21 -2.27 -1.02
C GLY A 252 -13.37 -1.08 -1.95
N GLN A 253 -12.25 -0.39 -2.16
CA GLN A 253 -12.14 0.70 -3.11
C GLN A 253 -11.55 0.20 -4.43
N SER A 254 -12.03 0.74 -5.55
CA SER A 254 -11.53 0.42 -6.89
C SER A 254 -11.49 -1.09 -7.15
N ALA A 255 -10.32 -1.63 -7.53
CA ALA A 255 -10.11 -3.07 -7.74
C ALA A 255 -10.51 -3.94 -6.53
N GLY A 256 -10.37 -3.43 -5.31
CA GLY A 256 -10.81 -4.14 -4.11
C GLY A 256 -12.33 -4.23 -3.96
N GLY A 257 -13.06 -3.21 -4.44
CA GLY A 257 -14.52 -3.24 -4.47
C GLY A 257 -15.05 -4.22 -5.52
N PHE A 258 -14.41 -4.29 -6.68
CA PHE A 258 -14.72 -5.32 -7.67
C PHE A 258 -14.40 -6.73 -7.14
N ALA A 259 -13.22 -6.92 -6.53
CA ALA A 259 -12.86 -8.20 -5.91
C ALA A 259 -13.83 -8.62 -4.78
N ALA A 260 -14.35 -7.67 -4.00
CA ALA A 260 -15.34 -7.95 -2.97
C ALA A 260 -16.67 -8.49 -3.56
N LEU A 261 -17.15 -7.88 -4.65
CA LEU A 261 -18.36 -8.36 -5.36
C LEU A 261 -18.13 -9.73 -6.00
N GLN A 262 -16.98 -9.93 -6.65
CA GLN A 262 -16.64 -11.22 -7.26
C GLN A 262 -16.49 -12.31 -6.19
N ALA A 263 -15.84 -12.01 -5.06
CA ALA A 263 -15.74 -12.94 -3.94
C ALA A 263 -17.12 -13.30 -3.36
N MET A 264 -18.04 -12.34 -3.26
CA MET A 264 -19.42 -12.60 -2.85
C MET A 264 -20.16 -13.52 -3.82
N HIS A 265 -19.96 -13.33 -5.13
CA HIS A 265 -20.50 -14.22 -6.15
C HIS A 265 -19.95 -15.65 -6.02
N ASP A 266 -18.64 -15.79 -5.77
CA ASP A 266 -17.95 -17.08 -5.78
C ASP A 266 -17.98 -17.83 -4.43
N ASP A 267 -18.21 -17.12 -3.32
CA ASP A 267 -18.20 -17.66 -1.97
C ASP A 267 -19.43 -17.23 -1.18
N ARG A 268 -20.35 -18.19 -1.00
CA ARG A 268 -21.64 -17.98 -0.33
C ARG A 268 -21.54 -17.60 1.15
N ARG A 269 -20.36 -17.67 1.76
CA ARG A 269 -20.15 -17.18 3.13
C ARG A 269 -20.29 -15.66 3.20
N ILE A 270 -19.99 -14.93 2.13
CA ILE A 270 -20.14 -13.47 2.08
C ILE A 270 -21.59 -13.16 1.73
N ALA A 271 -22.32 -12.56 2.67
CA ALA A 271 -23.74 -12.25 2.55
C ALA A 271 -24.01 -10.92 1.83
N ALA A 272 -23.06 -9.99 1.87
CA ALA A 272 -23.18 -8.68 1.24
C ALA A 272 -21.81 -8.12 0.83
N ALA A 273 -21.77 -7.35 -0.26
CA ALA A 273 -20.57 -6.66 -0.69
C ALA A 273 -20.80 -5.22 -1.16
N VAL A 274 -19.81 -4.35 -0.92
CA VAL A 274 -19.84 -2.94 -1.33
C VAL A 274 -18.63 -2.63 -2.20
N ASN A 275 -18.91 -2.11 -3.39
CA ASN A 275 -17.89 -1.62 -4.32
C ASN A 275 -17.82 -0.09 -4.28
N LEU A 276 -16.74 0.45 -3.72
CA LEU A 276 -16.49 1.89 -3.64
C LEU A 276 -15.68 2.33 -4.88
N ASP A 277 -16.39 2.77 -5.91
CA ASP A 277 -15.79 3.35 -7.14
C ASP A 277 -14.92 2.39 -7.97
N GLY A 278 -15.20 1.08 -7.89
CA GLY A 278 -14.55 0.07 -8.74
C GLY A 278 -15.28 -0.15 -10.07
N VAL A 279 -14.50 -0.28 -11.14
CA VAL A 279 -15.01 -0.63 -12.46
C VAL A 279 -15.39 -2.12 -12.49
N LEU A 280 -16.62 -2.44 -12.88
CA LEU A 280 -17.14 -3.82 -12.95
C LEU A 280 -16.84 -4.52 -14.28
N ALA A 281 -15.86 -4.02 -15.03
CA ALA A 281 -15.54 -4.51 -16.35
C ALA A 281 -14.03 -4.54 -16.56
N TYR A 282 -13.57 -5.58 -17.25
CA TYR A 282 -12.19 -5.70 -17.71
C TYR A 282 -12.09 -5.03 -19.09
N VAL A 283 -12.04 -3.69 -19.12
CA VAL A 283 -12.04 -2.91 -20.37
C VAL A 283 -10.78 -2.07 -20.50
N GLU A 284 -10.26 -1.97 -21.73
CA GLU A 284 -9.23 -1.02 -22.14
C GLU A 284 -9.88 0.01 -23.09
N GLY A 285 -9.95 1.28 -22.68
CA GLY A 285 -10.59 2.37 -23.42
C GLY A 285 -12.04 2.70 -23.01
N THR A 286 -12.55 3.85 -23.47
CA THR A 286 -13.86 4.44 -23.10
C THR A 286 -15.09 3.68 -23.61
N ARG A 287 -14.94 2.42 -24.06
CA ARG A 287 -16.08 1.54 -24.37
C ARG A 287 -16.62 0.89 -23.10
N THR A 288 -16.82 1.67 -22.06
CA THR A 288 -18.02 1.48 -21.27
C THR A 288 -19.19 1.65 -22.26
N PRO A 289 -20.20 0.78 -22.32
CA PRO A 289 -21.53 1.25 -22.66
C PRO A 289 -21.97 2.16 -21.50
N ALA A 290 -21.31 3.31 -21.36
CA ALA A 290 -21.91 4.46 -20.75
C ALA A 290 -23.17 4.64 -21.58
N LEU A 291 -24.30 4.69 -20.90
CA LEU A 291 -25.57 5.23 -21.38
C LEU A 291 -25.28 6.25 -22.48
N SER A 292 -25.33 5.79 -23.73
CA SER A 292 -25.08 6.67 -24.86
C SER A 292 -26.20 7.71 -24.81
N PRO A 293 -25.90 9.02 -24.88
CA PRO A 293 -26.93 10.04 -24.97
C PRO A 293 -27.81 9.89 -26.23
N ARG A 294 -27.52 8.90 -27.07
CA ARG A 294 -28.22 8.59 -28.33
C ARG A 294 -28.91 7.22 -28.34
N SER A 295 -29.31 6.68 -27.20
CA SER A 295 -30.37 5.67 -27.21
C SER A 295 -31.73 6.38 -27.32
N PRO A 296 -32.57 6.10 -28.34
CA PRO A 296 -33.93 6.63 -28.36
C PRO A 296 -34.66 6.15 -27.10
N ARG A 297 -35.35 7.09 -26.44
CA ARG A 297 -36.20 6.82 -25.28
C ARG A 297 -37.19 5.70 -25.65
N THR A 298 -36.96 4.49 -25.18
CA THR A 298 -38.00 3.49 -25.04
C THR A 298 -38.38 3.47 -23.58
N GLY A 299 -39.59 3.96 -23.32
CA GLY A 299 -40.13 4.16 -21.99
C GLY A 299 -40.29 2.83 -21.27
N TRP A 300 -39.75 2.77 -20.06
CA TRP A 300 -40.15 1.79 -19.07
C TRP A 300 -41.17 2.46 -18.16
N THR A 301 -42.45 2.22 -18.42
CA THR A 301 -43.51 2.45 -17.44
C THR A 301 -43.42 1.38 -16.37
N VAL A 302 -43.25 1.83 -15.12
CA VAL A 302 -43.37 0.99 -13.92
C VAL A 302 -44.87 0.88 -13.59
N PRO A 303 -45.47 -0.33 -13.49
CA PRO A 303 -46.81 -0.46 -12.94
C PRO A 303 -46.77 -0.25 -11.42
N CYS A 304 -47.78 0.45 -10.90
CA CYS A 304 -48.05 0.65 -9.48
C CYS A 304 -48.14 -0.65 -8.68
#